data_AF-A0A1G3QY62-F1
#
_entry.id   AF-A0A1G3QY62-F1
#
_cell.length_a   1.000
_cell.length_b   1.000
_cell.length_c   1.000
_cell.angle_alpha   90.00
_cell.angle_beta   90.00
_cell.angle_gamma   90.00
#
_symmetry.space_group_name_H-M   'P 1'
#
loop_
_entity.id
_entity.type
_entity.pdbx_description
1 polymer ?
#
loop_
_entity_poly.entity_id
_entity_poly.type
_entity_poly.pdbx_seq_one_letter_code
_entity_poly.pdbx_strand_id
1 'polypeptide(L)' 'MKTKKTTSAEESKGKIRRFEAPVEFPGYGEEIRLQAYYNFLDRMKNNMPGNETSDWLEAEKMVRSKIKAS' A
#
# COMPACT_ATOMS: atom_id res chain seq x y z
N MET A 1 -24.18 -41.07 -4.54
CA MET A 1 -25.22 -40.11 -4.98
C MET A 1 -25.02 -38.77 -4.26
N LYS A 2 -25.28 -37.68 -4.96
CA LYS A 2 -25.16 -36.26 -4.57
C LYS A 2 -26.27 -35.83 -3.59
N THR A 3 -25.97 -34.89 -2.67
CA THR A 3 -26.76 -33.67 -2.34
C THR A 3 -25.85 -32.77 -1.48
N LYS A 4 -25.33 -31.64 -1.99
CA LYS A 4 -25.89 -30.27 -2.12
C LYS A 4 -26.04 -29.49 -0.79
N LYS A 5 -25.02 -28.65 -0.54
CA LYS A 5 -25.06 -27.19 -0.27
C LYS A 5 -26.05 -26.67 0.78
N THR A 6 -25.53 -26.01 1.82
CA THR A 6 -26.11 -24.76 2.35
C THR A 6 -25.00 -23.86 2.88
N THR A 7 -24.98 -22.68 2.26
CA THR A 7 -24.18 -21.49 2.54
C THR A 7 -24.62 -20.89 3.88
N SER A 8 -23.70 -20.58 4.79
CA SER A 8 -23.76 -19.39 5.65
C SER A 8 -22.48 -19.26 6.46
N ALA A 9 -21.64 -18.31 6.08
CA ALA A 9 -20.67 -17.67 6.96
C ALA A 9 -20.50 -16.27 6.38
N GLU A 10 -21.46 -15.42 6.71
CA GLU A 10 -21.20 -14.28 7.59
C GLU A 10 -20.19 -13.32 6.96
N GLU A 11 -20.80 -12.39 6.24
CA GLU A 11 -20.32 -11.08 5.87
C GLU A 11 -19.70 -10.40 7.11
N SER A 12 -18.45 -10.75 7.42
CA SER A 12 -17.65 -9.96 8.33
C SER A 12 -17.34 -8.67 7.60
N LYS A 13 -18.22 -7.68 7.80
CA LYS A 13 -17.97 -6.25 7.62
C LYS A 13 -16.82 -5.88 8.54
N GLY A 14 -15.62 -6.33 8.18
CA GLY A 14 -14.37 -5.85 8.68
C GLY A 14 -14.35 -4.39 8.33
N LYS A 15 -14.78 -3.56 9.28
CA LYS A 15 -14.64 -2.12 9.29
C LYS A 15 -13.18 -1.88 8.90
N ILE A 16 -12.95 -1.54 7.63
CA ILE A 16 -11.64 -1.16 7.12
C ILE A 16 -11.34 0.11 7.91
N ARG A 17 -10.69 -0.06 9.07
CA ARG A 17 -10.09 1.04 9.79
C ARG A 17 -9.04 1.48 8.78
N ARG A 18 -9.37 2.50 8.00
CA ARG A 18 -8.38 3.27 7.26
C ARG A 18 -7.31 3.53 8.30
N PHE A 19 -6.19 2.84 8.15
CA PHE A 19 -5.03 3.09 8.95
C PHE A 19 -4.54 4.43 8.40
N GLU A 20 -5.17 5.51 8.86
CA GLU A 20 -4.66 6.85 8.65
C GLU A 20 -3.35 6.86 9.44
N ALA A 21 -2.29 6.47 8.76
CA ALA A 21 -0.95 6.46 9.31
C ALA A 21 -0.69 7.87 9.83
N PRO A 22 -0.39 8.03 11.14
CA PRO A 22 -0.04 9.32 11.67
C PRO A 22 1.39 9.58 11.22
N VAL A 23 1.59 10.59 10.37
CA VAL A 23 2.56 11.68 10.56
C VAL A 23 2.63 12.48 9.24
N GLU A 24 2.23 13.72 9.40
CA GLU A 24 2.15 14.79 8.43
C GLU A 24 3.55 15.11 7.87
N PHE A 25 3.81 14.77 6.61
CA PHE A 25 4.62 15.64 5.75
C PHE A 25 3.64 16.63 5.13
N PRO A 26 3.47 17.85 5.67
CA PRO A 26 2.56 18.82 5.09
C PRO A 26 3.05 19.13 3.66
N GLY A 27 2.37 18.56 2.67
CA GLY A 27 2.61 18.81 1.24
C GLY A 27 3.06 17.60 0.39
N TYR A 28 3.68 16.56 0.97
CA TYR A 28 4.33 15.50 0.16
C TYR A 28 3.68 14.12 0.27
N GLY A 29 2.65 13.95 1.09
CA GLY A 29 1.96 12.66 1.25
C GLY A 29 1.39 12.11 -0.06
N GLU A 30 0.94 12.98 -0.98
CA GLU A 30 0.49 12.56 -2.31
C GLU A 30 1.64 12.05 -3.18
N GLU A 31 2.78 12.75 -3.19
CA GLU A 31 3.95 12.34 -3.97
C GLU A 31 4.52 11.01 -3.46
N ILE A 32 4.56 10.83 -2.13
CA ILE A 32 4.99 9.56 -1.52
C ILE A 32 4.02 8.43 -1.91
N ARG A 33 2.70 8.67 -1.85
CA ARG A 33 1.69 7.70 -2.30
C ARG A 33 1.87 7.28 -3.75
N LEU A 34 2.02 8.25 -4.65
CA LEU A 34 2.21 7.99 -6.08
C LEU A 34 3.51 7.22 -6.33
N GLN A 35 4.61 7.62 -5.70
CA GLN A 35 5.88 6.94 -5.84
C GLN A 35 5.83 5.50 -5.29
N ALA A 36 5.18 5.27 -4.14
CA ALA A 36 5.00 3.94 -3.58
C ALA A 36 4.17 3.03 -4.51
N TYR A 37 3.15 3.58 -5.17
CA TYR A 37 2.38 2.85 -6.17
C TYR A 37 3.22 2.45 -7.38
N TYR A 38 4.09 3.34 -7.88
CA TYR A 38 5.00 2.98 -8.97
C TYR A 38 6.04 1.94 -8.55
N ASN A 39 6.56 2.02 -7.32
CA ASN A 39 7.46 1.01 -6.77
C ASN A 39 6.77 -0.36 -6.70
N PHE A 40 5.51 -0.41 -6.25
CA PHE A 40 4.69 -1.62 -6.27
C PHE A 40 4.54 -2.20 -7.69
N LEU A 41 4.20 -1.37 -8.67
CA LEU A 41 4.03 -1.83 -10.06
C LEU A 41 5.33 -2.40 -10.62
N ASP A 42 6.47 -1.77 -10.35
CA ASP A 42 7.78 -2.25 -10.79
C ASP A 42 8.16 -3.57 -10.10
N ARG A 43 7.92 -3.68 -8.79
CA ARG A 43 8.12 -4.91 -8.04
C ARG A 43 7.30 -6.07 -8.60
N MET A 44 6.02 -5.84 -8.89
CA MET A 44 5.14 -6.85 -9.49
C MET A 44 5.57 -7.22 -10.90
N LYS A 45 5.95 -6.22 -11.72
CA LYS A 45 6.39 -6.44 -13.10
C LYS A 45 7.68 -7.26 -13.17
N ASN A 46 8.62 -7.00 -12.27
CA ASN A 46 9.93 -7.64 -12.26
C ASN A 46 10.01 -8.86 -11.31
N ASN A 47 8.89 -9.26 -10.70
CA ASN A 47 8.82 -10.34 -9.72
C ASN A 47 9.86 -10.17 -8.57
N MET A 48 10.07 -8.93 -8.14
CA MET A 48 11.01 -8.61 -7.07
C MET A 48 10.42 -8.93 -5.69
N PRO A 49 11.24 -9.35 -4.71
CA PRO A 49 10.79 -9.51 -3.34
C PRO A 49 10.46 -8.15 -2.72
N GLY A 50 9.50 -8.12 -1.80
CA GLY A 50 9.12 -6.90 -1.08
C GLY A 50 7.64 -6.88 -0.72
N ASN A 51 7.20 -5.79 -0.08
CA ASN A 51 5.82 -5.57 0.30
C ASN A 51 5.46 -4.08 0.25
N GLU A 52 4.20 -3.76 0.52
CA GLU A 52 3.68 -2.39 0.49
C GLU A 52 4.44 -1.45 1.45
N THR A 53 4.90 -1.97 2.60
CA THR A 53 5.67 -1.20 3.57
C THR A 53 7.06 -0.86 3.05
N SER A 54 7.75 -1.79 2.37
CA SER A 54 9.05 -1.48 1.74
C SER A 54 8.90 -0.48 0.60
N ASP A 55 7.85 -0.64 -0.21
CA ASP A 55 7.55 0.27 -1.33
C ASP A 55 7.32 1.70 -0.84
N TRP A 56 6.61 1.84 0.30
CA TRP A 56 6.37 3.11 0.98
C TRP A 56 7.63 3.74 1.56
N LEU A 57 8.44 2.97 2.30
CA LEU A 57 9.68 3.49 2.91
C LEU A 57 10.68 3.97 1.85
N GLU A 58 10.76 3.26 0.72
CA GLU A 58 11.58 3.67 -0.41
C GLU A 58 11.06 4.95 -1.06
N ALA A 59 9.75 5.06 -1.26
CA ALA A 59 9.11 6.28 -1.75
C ALA A 59 9.37 7.48 -0.82
N GLU A 60 9.22 7.32 0.49
CA GLU A 60 9.57 8.36 1.46
C GLU A 60 11.02 8.82 1.32
N LYS A 61 11.96 7.88 1.22
CA LYS A 61 13.38 8.18 1.07
C LYS A 61 13.65 8.96 -0.21
N MET A 62 13.04 8.56 -1.32
CA MET A 62 13.17 9.25 -2.60
C MET A 62 12.63 10.68 -2.52
N VAL A 63 11.41 10.88 -2.03
CA VAL A 63 10.80 12.21 -1.92
C VAL A 63 11.60 13.12 -0.98
N ARG A 64 12.05 12.61 0.17
CA ARG A 64 12.95 13.35 1.08
C ARG A 64 14.27 13.75 0.42
N SER A 65 14.82 12.89 -0.45
CA SER A 65 16.06 13.20 -1.17
C SER A 65 15.87 14.34 -2.18
N LYS A 66 14.71 14.40 -2.86
CA LYS A 66 14.37 15.52 -3.76
C LYS A 66 14.25 16.84 -3.01
N ILE A 67 13.61 16.83 -1.83
CA ILE A 67 13.48 18.02 -0.99
C ILE A 67 14.85 18.54 -0.53
N LYS A 68 15.76 17.65 -0.10
CA LYS A 68 17.11 18.04 0.33
C LYS A 68 17.99 18.57 -0.80
N ALA A 69 17.69 18.22 -2.04
CA ALA A 69 18.48 18.61 -3.20
C ALA A 69 17.98 19.91 -3.86
N SER A 70 16.83 20.43 -3.42
CA SER A 70 16.24 21.69 -3.90
C SER A 70 16.56 22.86 -2.98
#